data_AF-A0A2N5IP73-F1
#
_entry.id   AF-A0A2N5IP73-F1
#
_cell.length_a   1.000
_cell.length_b   1.000
_cell.length_c   1.000
_cell.angle_alpha   90.00
_cell.angle_beta   90.00
_cell.angle_gamma   90.00
#
_symmetry.space_group_name_H-M   'P 1'
#
loop_
_entity.id
_entity.type
_entity.pdbx_description
1 polymer ?
#
loop_
_entity_poly.entity_id
_entity_poly.type
_entity_poly.pdbx_seq_one_letter_code
_entity_poly.pdbx_strand_id
1 'polypeptide(L)'
;MATKRQVTLRFRDEYMKASKKDKGRILDEMCSVLGIGRSTARRRLTEAGRGRPSMSPAERPKRYSEQSRELLVQVWLMMDAPCAKYLKAMLPLWMPMLRAHGELADWDGFAFRELERMSAATMDR
;
A
#
# COMPACT_ATOMS: atom_id res chain seq x y z
N MET A 1 28.47 17.44 -3.57
CA MET A 1 27.21 17.87 -2.92
C MET A 1 26.80 16.79 -1.92
N ALA A 2 26.59 17.12 -0.64
CA ALA A 2 26.17 16.13 0.35
C ALA A 2 24.70 15.75 0.12
N THR A 3 24.41 14.45 0.07
CA THR A 3 23.03 13.95 -0.10
C THR A 3 22.19 14.36 1.11
N LYS A 4 20.92 14.74 0.91
CA LYS A 4 19.98 15.15 1.98
C LYS A 4 19.97 14.19 3.19
N ARG A 5 20.22 12.90 2.95
CA ARG A 5 20.38 11.86 3.97
C ARG A 5 21.61 12.04 4.86
N GLN A 6 22.77 12.37 4.30
CA GLN A 6 24.01 12.61 5.06
C GLN A 6 23.89 13.83 5.98
N VAL A 7 23.27 14.90 5.48
CA VAL A 7 22.98 16.10 6.28
C VAL A 7 22.05 15.77 7.45
N THR A 8 21.01 14.97 7.21
CA THR A 8 20.08 14.51 8.26
C THR A 8 20.77 13.66 9.33
N LEU A 9 21.70 12.78 8.95
CA LEU A 9 22.44 11.94 9.90
C LEU A 9 23.38 12.76 10.81
N ARG A 10 24.00 13.82 10.28
CA ARG A 10 24.84 14.73 11.07
C ARG A 10 24.02 15.44 12.15
N PHE A 11 22.90 16.06 11.76
CA PHE A 11 22.02 16.73 12.72
C PHE A 11 21.35 15.77 13.71
N ARG A 12 21.22 14.48 13.37
CA ARG A 12 20.62 13.47 14.26
C ARG A 12 21.37 13.36 15.58
N ASP A 13 22.68 13.17 15.53
CA ASP A 13 23.45 12.86 16.73
C ASP A 13 23.50 14.03 17.71
N GLU A 14 23.55 15.26 17.19
CA GLU A 14 23.41 16.49 17.95
C GLU A 14 21.98 16.63 18.51
N TYR A 15 20.96 16.41 17.69
CA TYR A 15 19.55 16.52 18.09
C TYR A 15 19.18 15.52 19.20
N MET A 16 19.73 14.31 19.17
CA MET A 16 19.46 13.27 20.17
C MET A 16 20.07 13.61 21.53
N LYS A 17 21.23 14.28 21.56
CA LYS A 17 21.94 14.69 22.80
C LYS A 17 21.53 16.07 23.31
N ALA A 18 20.86 16.87 22.48
CA ALA A 18 20.50 18.25 22.77
C ALA A 18 19.41 18.41 23.85
N SER A 19 19.51 19.51 24.60
CA SER A 19 18.47 19.97 25.52
C SER A 19 17.22 20.45 24.77
N LYS A 20 16.11 20.69 25.47
CA LYS A 20 14.87 21.20 24.86
C LYS A 20 15.08 22.52 24.11
N LYS A 21 15.97 23.39 24.62
CA LYS A 21 16.31 24.68 24.00
C LYS A 21 17.14 24.49 22.73
N ASP A 22 18.13 23.60 22.77
CA ASP A 22 19.06 23.38 21.67
C ASP A 22 18.43 22.60 20.51
N LYS A 23 17.48 21.70 20.80
CA LYS A 23 16.65 21.04 19.79
C LYS A 23 15.89 22.03 18.91
N GLY A 24 15.50 23.18 19.46
CA GLY A 24 14.90 24.26 18.71
C GLY A 24 15.86 24.77 17.63
N ARG A 25 17.05 25.19 18.04
CA ARG A 25 18.10 25.73 17.18
C ARG A 25 18.51 24.74 16.08
N ILE A 26 18.71 23.47 16.42
CA ILE A 26 19.10 22.42 15.47
C ILE A 26 18.03 22.23 14.38
N LEU A 27 16.75 22.30 14.74
CA LEU A 27 15.68 22.23 13.75
C LEU A 27 15.69 23.41 12.79
N ASP A 28 15.90 24.63 13.30
CA ASP A 28 15.92 25.85 12.48
C ASP A 28 17.11 25.85 11.50
N GLU A 29 18.28 25.39 11.96
CA GLU A 29 19.46 25.20 11.12
C GLU A 29 19.23 24.14 10.03
N MET A 30 18.66 22.99 10.39
CA MET A 30 18.32 21.94 9.41
C MET A 30 17.28 22.43 8.38
N CYS A 31 16.33 23.27 8.78
CA CYS A 31 15.34 23.87 7.87
C CYS A 31 16.01 24.81 6.88
N SER A 32 16.95 25.65 7.34
CA SER A 32 17.72 26.57 6.50
C SER A 32 18.60 25.82 5.48
N VAL A 33 19.31 24.78 5.92
CA VAL A 33 20.24 24.01 5.07
C VAL A 33 19.50 23.16 4.02
N LEU A 34 18.36 22.57 4.37
CA LEU A 34 17.65 21.63 3.49
C LEU A 34 16.44 22.24 2.77
N GLY A 35 16.08 23.49 3.08
CA GLY A 35 14.88 24.15 2.55
C GLY A 35 13.59 23.40 2.88
N ILE A 36 13.51 22.79 4.07
CA ILE A 36 12.34 22.01 4.51
C ILE A 36 11.65 22.67 5.70
N GLY A 37 10.35 22.41 5.86
CA GLY A 37 9.60 22.87 7.02
C GLY A 37 9.99 22.15 8.32
N ARG A 38 9.79 22.83 9.45
CA ARG A 38 10.14 22.34 10.80
C ARG A 38 9.52 20.99 11.16
N SER A 39 8.28 20.74 10.71
CA SER A 39 7.59 19.46 10.90
C SER A 39 8.31 18.31 10.17
N THR A 40 8.80 18.58 8.96
CA THR A 40 9.54 17.61 8.14
C THR A 40 10.93 17.36 8.69
N ALA A 41 11.62 18.41 9.15
CA ALA A 41 12.91 18.29 9.85
C ALA A 41 12.80 17.41 11.10
N ARG A 42 11.81 17.69 11.97
CA ARG A 42 11.55 16.89 13.17
C ARG A 42 11.24 15.44 12.84
N ARG A 43 10.38 15.19 11.84
CA ARG A 43 10.02 13.83 11.40
C ARG A 43 11.26 13.06 10.95
N ARG A 44 12.09 13.65 10.10
CA ARG A 44 13.32 13.03 9.59
C ARG A 44 14.33 12.70 10.69
N LEU A 45 14.53 13.59 11.66
CA LEU A 45 15.43 13.33 12.80
C LEU A 45 14.89 12.21 13.70
N THR A 46 13.56 12.17 13.90
CA THR A 46 12.90 11.12 14.68
C THR A 46 13.00 9.76 13.98
N GLU A 47 12.74 9.71 12.67
CA GLU A 47 12.88 8.50 11.85
C GLU A 47 14.33 8.02 11.80
N ALA A 48 15.31 8.93 11.64
CA ALA A 48 16.73 8.59 11.66
C ALA A 48 17.20 8.07 13.03
N GLY A 49 16.54 8.49 14.12
CA GLY A 49 16.80 8.04 15.49
C GLY A 49 16.21 6.67 15.83
N ARG A 50 15.20 6.19 15.08
CA ARG A 50 14.49 4.93 15.37
C ARG A 50 15.22 3.65 14.95
N GLY A 51 16.45 3.74 14.44
CA GLY A 51 17.15 2.57 13.88
C GLY A 51 16.46 2.05 12.61
N ARG A 52 16.93 0.91 12.08
CA ARG A 52 16.45 0.29 10.82
C ARG A 52 14.91 0.32 10.77
N PRO A 53 14.28 0.62 9.62
CA PRO A 53 12.82 0.65 9.52
C PRO A 53 12.26 -0.63 10.15
N SER A 54 11.30 -0.47 11.08
CA SER A 54 10.54 -1.60 11.59
C SER A 54 10.09 -2.40 10.37
N MET A 55 10.36 -3.71 10.36
CA MET A 55 9.85 -4.60 9.32
C MET A 55 8.44 -4.17 8.98
N SER A 56 8.19 -3.90 7.70
CA SER A 56 6.85 -3.63 7.20
C SER A 56 5.90 -4.65 7.84
N PRO A 57 4.74 -4.22 8.36
CA PRO A 57 3.80 -5.14 8.99
C PRO A 57 3.65 -6.37 8.10
N ALA A 58 3.78 -7.57 8.69
CA ALA A 58 3.65 -8.80 7.94
C ALA A 58 2.40 -8.72 7.06
N GLU A 59 2.54 -8.97 5.76
CA GLU A 59 1.40 -8.95 4.85
C GLU A 59 0.35 -9.90 5.42
N ARG A 60 -0.89 -9.39 5.53
CA ARG A 60 -1.99 -10.22 6.04
C ARG A 60 -2.09 -11.46 5.15
N PRO A 61 -2.31 -12.65 5.73
CA PRO A 61 -2.43 -13.87 4.96
C PRO A 61 -3.52 -13.71 3.89
N LYS A 62 -3.17 -14.02 2.64
CA LYS A 62 -4.08 -13.96 1.50
C LYS A 62 -5.12 -15.08 1.67
N ARG A 63 -6.39 -14.70 1.81
CA ARG A 63 -7.50 -15.64 2.04
C ARG A 63 -7.93 -16.40 0.79
N TYR A 64 -7.74 -15.79 -0.38
CA TYR A 64 -8.16 -16.32 -1.67
C TYR A 64 -6.93 -16.61 -2.51
N SER A 65 -7.00 -17.64 -3.35
CA SER A 65 -5.89 -18.03 -4.24
C SER A 65 -5.56 -16.93 -5.25
N GLU A 66 -4.34 -16.98 -5.82
CA GLU A 66 -4.00 -16.06 -6.91
C GLU A 66 -4.85 -16.31 -8.16
N GLN A 67 -5.22 -17.58 -8.43
CA GLN A 67 -6.10 -17.93 -9.54
C GLN A 67 -7.47 -17.21 -9.45
N SER A 68 -8.10 -17.17 -8.27
CA SER A 68 -9.38 -16.47 -8.14
C SER A 68 -9.25 -14.95 -8.25
N ARG A 69 -8.07 -14.38 -7.96
CA ARG A 69 -7.77 -12.96 -8.16
C ARG A 69 -7.51 -12.62 -9.64
N GLU A 70 -6.82 -13.48 -10.35
CA GLU A 70 -6.62 -13.33 -11.80
C GLU A 70 -7.97 -13.46 -12.54
N LEU A 71 -8.80 -14.43 -12.17
CA LEU A 71 -10.17 -14.56 -12.68
C LEU A 71 -11.00 -13.32 -12.37
N LEU A 72 -10.90 -12.78 -11.14
CA LEU A 72 -11.56 -11.53 -10.76
C LEU A 72 -11.18 -10.39 -11.71
N VAL A 73 -9.89 -10.21 -12.00
CA VAL A 73 -9.40 -9.16 -12.90
C VAL A 73 -9.92 -9.36 -14.32
N GLN A 74 -9.90 -10.59 -14.84
CA GLN A 74 -10.43 -10.89 -16.17
C GLN A 74 -11.92 -10.56 -16.28
N VAL A 75 -12.74 -11.02 -15.34
CA VAL A 75 -14.19 -10.74 -15.33
C VAL A 75 -14.45 -9.24 -15.14
N TRP A 76 -13.70 -8.57 -14.27
CA TRP A 76 -13.82 -7.14 -14.05
C TRP A 76 -13.54 -6.33 -15.33
N LEU A 77 -12.53 -6.70 -16.10
CA LEU A 77 -12.22 -6.08 -17.39
C LEU A 77 -13.28 -6.37 -18.45
N MET A 78 -13.79 -7.60 -18.52
CA MET A 78 -14.89 -7.97 -19.44
C MET A 78 -16.17 -7.15 -19.18
N MET A 79 -16.36 -6.69 -17.94
CA MET A 79 -17.52 -5.90 -17.51
C MET A 79 -17.33 -4.39 -17.62
N ASP A 80 -16.25 -3.91 -18.26
CA ASP A 80 -15.87 -2.50 -18.37
C ASP A 80 -15.55 -1.84 -17.01
N ALA A 81 -14.83 -2.58 -16.17
CA ALA A 81 -14.25 -2.10 -14.92
C ALA A 81 -15.23 -1.43 -13.92
N PRO A 82 -16.38 -2.05 -13.57
CA PRO A 82 -17.33 -1.48 -12.63
C PRO A 82 -16.75 -1.46 -11.21
N CYS A 83 -17.29 -0.61 -10.33
CA CYS A 83 -16.88 -0.66 -8.93
C CYS A 83 -17.26 -2.00 -8.29
N ALA A 84 -16.51 -2.43 -7.28
CA ALA A 84 -16.64 -3.77 -6.68
C ALA A 84 -18.06 -4.11 -6.19
N LYS A 85 -18.86 -3.10 -5.82
CA LYS A 85 -20.27 -3.29 -5.42
C LYS A 85 -21.14 -3.72 -6.61
N TYR A 86 -20.98 -3.07 -7.76
CA TYR A 86 -21.70 -3.44 -8.99
C TYR A 86 -21.19 -4.77 -9.54
N LEU A 87 -19.87 -4.97 -9.56
CA LEU A 87 -19.26 -6.25 -9.94
C LEU A 87 -19.88 -7.40 -9.13
N LYS A 88 -19.89 -7.26 -7.80
CA LYS A 88 -20.44 -8.30 -6.92
C LYS A 88 -21.92 -8.58 -7.18
N ALA A 89 -22.71 -7.54 -7.44
CA ALA A 89 -24.14 -7.67 -7.70
C ALA A 89 -24.42 -8.35 -9.06
N MET A 90 -23.56 -8.13 -10.06
CA MET A 90 -23.76 -8.65 -11.41
C MET A 90 -23.16 -10.05 -11.64
N LEU A 91 -22.19 -10.48 -10.82
CA LEU A 91 -21.56 -11.81 -10.94
C LEU A 91 -22.56 -12.98 -11.10
N PRO A 92 -23.64 -13.09 -10.30
CA PRO A 92 -24.58 -14.21 -10.44
C PRO A 92 -25.25 -14.30 -11.82
N LEU A 93 -25.38 -13.17 -12.53
CA LEU A 93 -25.94 -13.13 -13.87
C LEU A 93 -24.87 -13.41 -14.95
N TRP A 94 -23.68 -12.82 -14.79
CA TRP A 94 -22.61 -12.89 -15.78
C TRP A 94 -21.87 -14.23 -15.78
N MET A 95 -21.59 -14.80 -14.61
CA MET A 95 -20.76 -16.01 -14.51
C MET A 95 -21.33 -17.22 -15.25
N PRO A 96 -22.65 -17.53 -15.17
CA PRO A 96 -23.23 -18.61 -15.96
C PRO A 96 -23.15 -18.35 -17.47
N MET A 97 -23.36 -17.10 -17.90
CA MET A 97 -23.30 -16.69 -19.31
C MET A 97 -21.88 -16.87 -19.87
N LEU A 98 -20.87 -16.30 -19.21
CA LEU A 98 -19.47 -16.39 -19.62
C LEU A 98 -19.01 -17.85 -19.71
N ARG A 99 -19.47 -18.71 -18.78
CA ARG A 99 -19.18 -20.15 -18.84
C ARG A 99 -19.87 -20.82 -20.02
N ALA A 100 -21.14 -20.51 -20.28
CA ALA A 100 -21.90 -21.09 -21.38
C ALA A 100 -21.28 -20.75 -22.76
N HIS A 101 -20.67 -19.56 -22.88
CA HIS A 101 -19.99 -19.13 -24.10
C HIS A 101 -18.52 -19.56 -24.20
N GLY A 102 -17.98 -20.25 -23.18
CA GLY A 102 -16.59 -20.75 -23.20
C GLY A 102 -15.52 -19.67 -22.95
N GLU A 103 -15.92 -18.43 -22.64
CA GLU A 103 -15.01 -17.31 -22.35
C GLU A 103 -14.12 -17.54 -21.12
N LEU A 104 -14.51 -18.51 -20.27
CA LEU A 104 -13.80 -18.90 -19.06
C LEU A 104 -13.41 -20.39 -19.08
N ALA A 105 -13.19 -20.98 -20.25
CA ALA A 105 -12.85 -22.40 -20.40
C ALA A 105 -11.53 -22.78 -19.72
N ASP A 106 -10.58 -21.84 -19.63
CA ASP A 106 -9.27 -22.04 -19.01
C ASP A 106 -9.31 -22.05 -17.47
N TRP A 107 -10.45 -21.70 -16.86
CA TRP A 107 -10.58 -21.54 -15.42
C TRP A 107 -11.18 -22.79 -14.76
N ASP A 108 -10.61 -23.19 -13.63
CA ASP A 108 -11.10 -24.32 -12.85
C ASP A 108 -12.32 -23.96 -12.00
N GLY A 109 -13.13 -24.96 -11.63
CA GLY A 109 -14.30 -24.79 -10.77
C GLY A 109 -14.01 -24.23 -9.37
N PHE A 110 -12.75 -24.26 -8.93
CA PHE A 110 -12.35 -23.77 -7.61
C PHE A 110 -12.23 -22.23 -7.60
N ALA A 111 -11.61 -21.64 -8.61
CA ALA A 111 -11.49 -20.20 -8.79
C ALA A 111 -12.87 -19.52 -8.83
N PHE A 112 -13.86 -20.13 -9.50
CA PHE A 112 -15.25 -19.65 -9.50
C PHE A 112 -15.85 -19.59 -8.09
N ARG A 113 -15.73 -20.68 -7.33
CA ARG A 113 -16.29 -20.76 -5.97
C ARG A 113 -15.65 -19.74 -5.04
N GLU A 114 -14.35 -19.50 -5.21
CA GLU A 114 -13.65 -18.46 -4.46
C GLU A 114 -14.13 -17.06 -4.83
N LEU A 115 -14.24 -16.76 -6.13
CA LEU A 115 -14.75 -15.49 -6.63
C LEU A 115 -16.18 -15.20 -6.16
N GLU A 116 -17.06 -16.19 -6.21
CA GLU A 116 -18.44 -16.10 -5.71
C GLU A 116 -18.50 -15.86 -4.19
N ARG A 117 -17.49 -16.28 -3.43
CA ARG A 117 -17.38 -16.04 -1.98
C ARG A 117 -16.73 -14.72 -1.63
N MET A 118 -16.02 -14.06 -2.55
CA MET A 118 -15.42 -12.75 -2.29
C MET A 118 -16.52 -11.71 -2.02
N SER A 119 -16.31 -10.89 -1.00
CA SER A 119 -17.16 -9.71 -0.77
C SER A 119 -16.70 -8.54 -1.65
N ALA A 120 -17.57 -7.56 -1.89
CA ALA A 120 -17.20 -6.34 -2.62
C ALA A 120 -15.96 -5.64 -1.98
N ALA A 121 -15.88 -5.59 -0.64
CA ALA A 121 -14.73 -5.02 0.06
C ALA A 121 -13.43 -5.84 -0.09
N THR A 122 -13.51 -7.10 -0.48
CA THR A 122 -12.34 -7.92 -0.80
C THR A 122 -11.91 -7.69 -2.25
N MET A 123 -12.86 -7.60 -3.17
CA MET A 123 -12.58 -7.36 -4.59
C MET A 123 -11.93 -5.99 -4.85
N ASP A 124 -12.16 -5.02 -3.96
CA ASP A 124 -11.61 -3.66 -4.04
C ASP A 124 -10.15 -3.54 -3.54
N ARG A 125 -9.51 -4.64 -3.11
CA ARG A 125 -8.17 -4.67 -2.50
C ARG A 125 -7.11 -5.31 -3.39
#